data_AF-A0AAI9CIM9-F1
#
_entry.id   AF-A0AAI9CIM9-F1
#
_cell.length_a   1.000
_cell.length_b   1.000
_cell.length_c   1.000
_cell.angle_alpha   90.00
_cell.angle_beta   90.00
_cell.angle_gamma   90.00
#
_symmetry.space_group_name_H-M   'P 1'
#
loop_
_entity.id
_entity.type
_entity.pdbx_description
1 polymer ?
#
loop_
_entity_poly.entity_id
_entity_poly.type
_entity_poly.pdbx_seq_one_letter_code
_entity_poly.pdbx_strand_id
1 'polypeptide(L)'
;MTLSLSLNVRQYGDRREAAAAARAATLEDTLEVTAGIARQVQSDSGQLLQRLEAIAARGERTRTIYRAAAAAQPLPANCAPGQARVDAINQALGPTSRTAK
;
A
#
# COMPACT_ATOMS: atom_id res chain seq x y z
N MET A 1 6.82 66.11 13.63
CA MET A 1 5.74 65.11 13.46
C MET A 1 5.87 64.25 12.20
N THR A 2 6.47 64.75 11.12
CA THR A 2 6.64 64.03 9.83
C THR A 2 7.62 62.84 9.89
N LEU A 3 8.71 62.96 10.64
CA LEU A 3 9.76 61.93 10.75
C LEU A 3 9.23 60.61 11.34
N SER A 4 8.38 60.69 12.37
CA SER A 4 7.78 59.53 13.04
C SER A 4 6.80 58.79 12.13
N LEU A 5 6.05 59.51 11.30
CA LEU A 5 5.14 58.92 10.31
C LEU A 5 5.92 58.17 9.22
N SER A 6 6.99 58.76 8.68
CA SER A 6 7.82 58.10 7.66
C SER A 6 8.50 56.83 8.19
N LEU A 7 8.94 56.83 9.46
CA LEU A 7 9.52 55.66 10.11
C LEU A 7 8.49 54.54 10.28
N ASN A 8 7.27 54.87 10.71
CA ASN A 8 6.19 53.89 10.86
C ASN A 8 5.76 53.28 9.52
N VAL A 9 5.64 54.10 8.46
CA VAL A 9 5.28 53.62 7.12
C VAL A 9 6.34 52.66 6.59
N ARG A 10 7.63 52.99 6.76
CA ARG A 10 8.73 52.12 6.34
C ARG A 10 8.75 50.82 7.13
N GLN A 11 8.65 50.89 8.46
CA GLN A 11 8.60 49.70 9.32
C GLN A 11 7.39 48.80 9.02
N TYR A 12 6.25 49.38 8.66
CA TYR A 12 5.08 48.62 8.24
C TYR A 12 5.29 47.92 6.89
N GLY A 13 5.92 48.61 5.93
CA GLY A 13 6.32 48.04 4.65
C GLY A 13 7.27 46.85 4.83
N ASP A 14 8.35 47.06 5.58
CA ASP A 14 9.36 46.03 5.86
C ASP A 14 8.72 44.78 6.52
N ARG A 15 7.81 44.99 7.48
CA ARG A 15 7.07 43.89 8.13
C ARG A 15 6.15 43.15 7.17
N ARG A 16 5.51 43.85 6.23
CA ARG A 16 4.67 43.21 5.20
C ARG A 16 5.51 42.37 4.24
N GLU A 17 6.65 42.87 3.80
CA GLU A 17 7.56 42.12 2.94
C GLU A 17 8.11 40.88 3.65
N ALA A 18 8.54 41.02 4.91
CA ALA A 18 9.00 39.88 5.70
C ALA A 18 7.88 38.83 5.90
N ALA A 19 6.64 39.25 6.14
CA ALA A 19 5.50 38.34 6.25
C ALA A 19 5.16 37.66 4.93
N ALA A 20 5.28 38.37 3.80
CA ALA A 20 5.07 37.79 2.47
C ALA A 20 6.15 36.75 2.15
N ALA A 21 7.42 37.05 2.45
CA ALA A 21 8.54 36.12 2.27
C ALA A 21 8.38 34.87 3.14
N ALA A 22 8.00 35.03 4.41
CA ALA A 22 7.74 33.89 5.29
C ALA A 22 6.60 33.00 4.77
N ARG A 23 5.51 33.60 4.27
CA ARG A 23 4.40 32.85 3.67
C ARG A 23 4.82 32.11 2.40
N ALA A 24 5.60 32.76 1.54
CA ALA A 24 6.14 32.12 0.33
C ALA A 24 7.01 30.92 0.69
N ALA A 25 7.94 31.08 1.64
CA ALA A 25 8.79 29.99 2.11
C ALA A 25 7.97 28.82 2.69
N THR A 26 6.95 29.09 3.51
CA THR A 26 6.08 28.03 4.03
C THR A 26 5.27 27.33 2.93
N LEU A 27 4.88 28.05 1.88
CA LEU A 27 4.16 27.47 0.75
C LEU A 27 5.07 26.56 -0.06
N GLU A 28 6.31 27.00 -0.33
CA GLU A 28 7.32 26.21 -1.02
C GLU A 28 7.62 24.90 -0.28
N ASP A 29 7.85 24.97 1.03
CA ASP A 29 8.08 23.80 1.88
C ASP A 29 6.88 22.84 1.86
N THR A 30 5.66 23.37 1.98
CA THR A 30 4.43 22.57 1.92
C THR A 30 4.27 21.88 0.56
N LEU A 31 4.58 22.58 -0.54
CA LEU A 31 4.52 22.02 -1.89
C LEU A 31 5.56 20.92 -2.10
N GLU A 32 6.77 21.09 -1.57
CA GLU A 32 7.83 20.08 -1.65
C GLU A 32 7.41 18.80 -0.92
N VAL A 33 6.92 18.90 0.31
CA VAL A 33 6.40 17.76 1.08
C VAL A 33 5.25 17.08 0.34
N THR A 34 4.30 17.86 -0.17
CA THR A 34 3.14 17.32 -0.90
C THR A 34 3.57 16.59 -2.17
N ALA A 35 4.53 17.14 -2.93
CA ALA A 35 5.10 16.50 -4.11
C ALA A 35 5.90 15.23 -3.73
N GLY A 36 6.57 15.22 -2.58
CA GLY A 36 7.22 14.02 -2.02
C GLY A 36 6.21 12.91 -1.76
N ILE A 37 5.12 13.21 -1.05
CA ILE A 37 4.04 12.26 -0.77
C ILE A 37 3.43 11.73 -2.07
N ALA A 38 3.12 12.61 -3.03
CA ALA A 38 2.52 12.20 -4.30
C ALA A 38 3.41 11.24 -5.11
N ARG A 39 4.74 11.45 -5.11
CA ARG A 39 5.70 10.53 -5.73
C ARG A 39 5.76 9.19 -5.00
N GLN A 40 5.76 9.23 -3.66
CA GLN A 40 5.77 8.00 -2.85
C GLN A 40 4.51 7.16 -3.09
N VAL A 41 3.32 7.79 -3.11
CA VAL A 41 2.04 7.11 -3.36
C VAL A 41 2.04 6.39 -4.72
N GLN A 42 2.63 6.98 -5.76
CA GLN A 42 2.75 6.34 -7.07
C GLN A 42 3.60 5.07 -7.01
N SER A 43 4.75 5.13 -6.32
CA SER A 43 5.63 3.97 -6.11
C SER A 43 4.93 2.88 -5.28
N ASP A 44 4.34 3.26 -4.15
CA ASP A 44 3.70 2.33 -3.21
C ASP A 44 2.49 1.63 -3.86
N SER A 45 1.71 2.34 -4.67
CA SER A 45 0.61 1.76 -5.43
C SER A 45 1.09 0.70 -6.42
N GLY A 46 2.20 0.95 -7.12
CA GLY A 46 2.82 -0.04 -8.01
C GLY A 46 3.29 -1.28 -7.26
N GLN A 47 3.97 -1.11 -6.12
CA GLN A 47 4.40 -2.23 -5.27
C GLN A 47 3.21 -3.02 -4.69
N LEU A 48 2.13 -2.33 -4.32
CA LEU A 48 0.92 -2.97 -3.81
C LEU A 48 0.27 -3.84 -4.88
N LEU A 49 0.13 -3.33 -6.11
CA LEU A 49 -0.41 -4.10 -7.23
C LEU A 49 0.44 -5.34 -7.53
N GLN A 50 1.77 -5.22 -7.56
CA GLN A 50 2.67 -6.37 -7.73
C GLN A 50 2.51 -7.42 -6.63
N ARG A 51 2.34 -6.99 -5.37
CA ARG A 51 2.09 -7.90 -4.24
C ARG A 51 0.74 -8.60 -4.39
N LEU A 52 -0.30 -7.89 -4.83
CA LEU A 52 -1.62 -8.48 -5.08
C LEU A 52 -1.57 -9.51 -6.22
N GLU A 53 -0.86 -9.24 -7.30
CA GLU A 53 -0.63 -10.19 -8.39
C GLU A 53 0.10 -11.45 -7.90
N ALA A 54 1.14 -11.30 -7.08
CA ALA A 54 1.86 -12.42 -6.50
C ALA A 54 0.98 -13.28 -5.56
N ILE A 55 0.10 -12.66 -4.78
CA ILE A 55 -0.88 -13.36 -3.94
C ILE A 55 -1.91 -14.10 -4.81
N ALA A 56 -2.44 -13.45 -5.85
CA ALA A 56 -3.38 -14.06 -6.78
C ALA A 56 -2.76 -15.28 -7.48
N ALA A 57 -1.53 -15.16 -7.98
CA ALA A 57 -0.80 -16.26 -8.61
C ALA A 57 -0.55 -17.43 -7.64
N ARG A 58 -0.21 -17.12 -6.38
CA ARG A 58 -0.07 -18.14 -5.32
C ARG A 58 -1.40 -18.83 -5.04
N GLY A 59 -2.49 -18.07 -4.93
CA GLY A 59 -3.84 -18.60 -4.72
C GLY A 59 -4.27 -19.54 -5.85
N GLU A 60 -4.04 -19.16 -7.10
CA GLU A 60 -4.38 -19.99 -8.26
C GLU A 60 -3.54 -21.27 -8.31
N ARG A 61 -2.24 -21.19 -7.99
CA ARG A 61 -1.38 -22.38 -7.86
C ARG A 61 -1.90 -23.32 -6.77
N THR A 62 -2.22 -22.80 -5.58
CA THR A 62 -2.78 -23.60 -4.49
C THR A 62 -4.10 -24.26 -4.90
N ARG A 63 -4.99 -23.50 -5.54
CA ARG A 63 -6.27 -24.02 -6.06
C ARG A 63 -6.06 -25.16 -7.05
N THR A 64 -5.13 -24.99 -7.99
CA THR A 64 -4.79 -26.00 -9.00
C THR A 64 -4.27 -27.28 -8.35
N ILE A 65 -3.31 -27.16 -7.43
CA ILE A 65 -2.75 -28.31 -6.68
C ILE A 65 -3.86 -29.03 -5.90
N TYR A 66 -4.71 -28.30 -5.19
CA TYR A 66 -5.78 -28.88 -4.39
C TYR A 66 -6.84 -29.58 -5.25
N ARG A 67 -7.23 -28.98 -6.38
CA ARG A 67 -8.15 -29.62 -7.34
C ARG A 67 -7.56 -30.88 -7.95
N ALA A 68 -6.28 -30.86 -8.32
CA ALA A 68 -5.60 -32.03 -8.86
C ALA A 68 -5.53 -33.17 -7.83
N ALA A 69 -5.19 -32.86 -6.58
CA ALA A 69 -5.19 -33.84 -5.50
C ALA A 69 -6.59 -34.42 -5.22
N ALA A 70 -7.62 -33.56 -5.20
CA ALA A 70 -9.00 -34.01 -5.03
C ALA A 70 -9.48 -34.90 -6.18
N ALA A 71 -9.05 -34.65 -7.42
CA ALA A 71 -9.38 -35.48 -8.57
C ALA A 71 -8.66 -36.85 -8.53
N ALA A 72 -7.42 -36.88 -8.04
CA ALA A 72 -6.63 -38.11 -7.89
C ALA A 72 -7.14 -39.02 -6.75
N GLN A 73 -7.90 -38.48 -5.80
CA GLN A 73 -8.50 -39.22 -4.70
C GLN A 73 -10.01 -38.95 -4.63
N PRO A 74 -10.80 -39.58 -5.52
CA PRO A 74 -12.25 -39.46 -5.47
C PRO A 74 -12.77 -39.97 -4.12
N LEU A 75 -13.45 -39.07 -3.41
CA LEU A 75 -13.97 -39.34 -2.07
C LEU A 75 -15.11 -40.36 -2.14
N PRO A 76 -15.24 -41.27 -1.17
CA PRO A 76 -16.38 -42.16 -1.07
C PRO A 76 -17.70 -41.36 -0.99
N ALA A 77 -18.78 -41.90 -1.55
CA ALA A 77 -20.07 -41.21 -1.66
C ALA A 77 -20.65 -40.71 -0.32
N ASN A 78 -20.17 -41.25 0.81
CA ASN A 78 -20.73 -41.04 2.14
C ASN A 78 -19.82 -40.20 3.08
N CYS A 79 -18.87 -39.43 2.54
CA CYS A 79 -18.06 -38.52 3.36
C CYS A 79 -18.91 -37.37 3.91
N ALA A 80 -18.98 -37.22 5.24
CA ALA A 80 -19.63 -36.08 5.89
C ALA A 80 -18.94 -34.75 5.51
N PRO A 81 -19.67 -33.61 5.51
CA PRO A 81 -19.25 -32.38 4.82
C PRO A 81 -18.10 -31.64 5.54
N GLY A 82 -17.30 -30.96 4.72
CA GLY A 82 -16.31 -29.96 5.16
C GLY A 82 -14.97 -30.55 5.59
N GLN A 83 -14.87 -30.97 6.86
CA GLN A 83 -13.57 -31.18 7.51
C GLN A 83 -12.87 -32.48 7.11
N ALA A 84 -13.59 -33.62 7.15
CA ALA A 84 -13.01 -34.93 6.77
C ALA A 84 -12.49 -34.93 5.32
N ARG A 85 -13.16 -34.17 4.45
CA ARG A 85 -12.77 -33.94 3.06
C ARG A 85 -11.47 -33.12 2.95
N VAL A 86 -11.34 -32.08 3.77
CA VAL A 86 -10.13 -31.25 3.81
C VAL A 86 -8.94 -32.04 4.36
N ASP A 87 -9.16 -32.84 5.41
CA ASP A 87 -8.10 -33.62 6.05
C ASP A 87 -7.55 -34.71 5.13
N ALA A 88 -8.40 -35.42 4.38
CA ALA A 88 -7.97 -36.43 3.41
C ALA A 88 -7.08 -35.84 2.31
N ILE A 89 -7.46 -34.67 1.76
CA ILE A 89 -6.66 -33.98 0.74
C ILE A 89 -5.35 -33.44 1.33
N ASN A 90 -5.38 -32.92 2.56
CA ASN A 90 -4.17 -32.45 3.23
C ASN A 90 -3.17 -33.59 3.53
N GLN A 91 -3.67 -34.77 3.94
CA GLN A 91 -2.83 -35.96 4.12
C GLN A 91 -2.19 -36.40 2.79
N ALA A 92 -2.95 -36.37 1.69
CA ALA A 92 -2.47 -36.71 0.35
C ALA A 92 -1.38 -35.75 -0.16
N LEU A 93 -1.50 -34.45 0.15
CA LEU A 93 -0.55 -33.42 -0.26
C LEU A 93 0.75 -33.42 0.57
N GLY A 94 0.75 -34.04 1.74
CA GLY A 94 1.90 -34.06 2.66
C GLY A 94 2.28 -32.67 3.20
N PRO A 95 3.34 -32.58 4.04
CA PRO A 95 3.81 -31.31 4.63
C PRO A 95 4.38 -30.31 3.59
N THR A 96 4.52 -30.71 2.33
CA THR A 96 5.26 -30.02 1.26
C THR A 96 4.41 -29.17 0.32
N SER A 97 3.10 -29.02 0.53
CA SER A 97 2.31 -28.02 -0.22
C SER A 97 2.77 -26.56 0.02
N ARG A 98 3.70 -26.35 0.97
CA ARG A 98 4.39 -25.08 1.25
C ARG A 98 5.68 -24.87 0.44
N THR A 99 6.21 -25.86 -0.26
CA THR A 99 7.46 -25.76 -1.05
C THR A 99 7.20 -25.90 -2.54
N ALA A 100 6.89 -24.79 -3.19
CA ALA A 100 7.31 -24.55 -4.58
C ALA A 100 8.09 -23.24 -4.57
N LYS A 101 9.42 -23.39 -4.61
CA LYS A 101 10.41 -22.31 -4.71
C LYS A 101 10.32 -21.69 -6.11
#